data_AF-A0A925WLP5-F1
#
_entry.id   AF-A0A925WLP5-F1
#
_cell.length_a   1.000
_cell.length_b   1.000
_cell.length_c   1.000
_cell.angle_alpha   90.00
_cell.angle_beta   90.00
_cell.angle_gamma   90.00
#
_symmetry.space_group_name_H-M   'P 1'
#
loop_
_entity.id
_entity.type
_entity.pdbx_description
1 polymer ?
#
loop_
_entity_poly.entity_id
_entity_poly.type
_entity_poly.pdbx_seq_one_letter_code
_entity_poly.pdbx_strand_id
1 'polypeptide(L)'
;MNPKLPKRRAIRKKALTEMLNDPKWQQTYEFPIPNYVTNYAHDDGEMLIRFADGTGVLYTSHADFLTWRAYLETLRNTQPQHVLTGLLPQGEHFIDHIPQLLDRLAEKFKIPREALDGSIEGLRLVDEVIRKRGKKKCLTPEIFPMLVAVAGEHMRAQTNGRWEMRPGRTALGDPTIVTWEPWVIDPQQRVMNPWLWLYDDLYEPGPAAISGSVSVRISTRRVEPPPSQQPIAVTVVMKGKPLES
;
A
#
# COMPACT_ATOMS: atom_id res chain seq x y z
N MET A 1 5.28 26.64 3.63
CA MET A 1 6.42 26.41 2.73
C MET A 1 6.75 24.91 2.77
N ASN A 2 6.90 24.22 1.63
CA ASN A 2 7.24 22.79 1.61
C ASN A 2 8.76 22.64 1.92
N PRO A 3 9.16 22.05 3.05
CA PRO A 3 10.58 21.90 3.38
C PRO A 3 11.27 20.96 2.39
N LYS A 4 12.55 21.24 2.09
CA LYS A 4 13.35 20.35 1.25
C LYS A 4 13.51 18.99 1.92
N LEU A 5 13.49 17.91 1.13
CA LEU A 5 13.79 16.57 1.63
C LEU A 5 15.21 16.58 2.24
N PRO A 6 15.39 16.17 3.51
CA PRO A 6 16.70 16.14 4.15
C PRO A 6 17.65 15.20 3.41
N LYS A 7 18.92 15.57 3.33
CA LYS A 7 19.95 14.71 2.73
C LYS A 7 20.04 13.42 3.52
N ARG A 8 20.02 12.30 2.81
CA ARG A 8 20.01 10.96 3.42
C ARG A 8 20.77 9.94 2.59
N ARG A 9 21.27 8.90 3.25
CA ARG A 9 21.88 7.73 2.61
C ARG A 9 21.40 6.43 3.26
N ALA A 10 21.27 5.39 2.46
CA ALA A 10 20.99 4.05 2.96
C ALA A 10 22.22 3.46 3.65
N ILE A 11 22.01 2.77 4.77
CA ILE A 11 23.03 2.12 5.58
C ILE A 11 22.76 0.62 5.62
N ARG A 12 23.77 -0.17 5.25
CA ARG A 12 23.69 -1.64 5.31
C ARG A 12 23.89 -2.13 6.74
N LYS A 13 23.40 -3.34 7.03
CA LYS A 13 23.41 -3.94 8.37
C LYS A 13 24.76 -3.89 9.09
N LYS A 14 25.86 -4.29 8.42
CA LYS A 14 27.21 -4.26 9.02
C LYS A 14 27.62 -2.84 9.45
N ALA A 15 27.48 -1.88 8.54
CA ALA A 15 27.80 -0.48 8.80
C ALA A 15 26.90 0.12 9.91
N LEU A 16 25.62 -0.26 9.95
CA LEU A 16 24.71 0.15 11.01
C LEU A 16 25.19 -0.32 12.38
N THR A 17 25.58 -1.60 12.49
CA THR A 17 26.11 -2.16 13.73
C THR A 17 27.41 -1.46 14.16
N GLU A 18 28.31 -1.19 13.22
CA GLU A 18 29.56 -0.45 13.50
C GLU A 18 29.28 0.98 13.99
N MET A 19 28.34 1.69 13.35
CA MET A 19 27.95 3.04 13.75
C MET A 19 27.36 3.06 15.16
N LEU A 20 26.48 2.11 15.49
CA LEU A 20 25.83 2.03 16.81
C LEU A 20 26.77 1.58 17.94
N ASN A 21 28.02 1.23 17.65
CA ASN A 21 29.04 1.03 18.69
C ASN A 21 29.59 2.36 19.21
N ASP A 22 29.38 3.48 18.51
CA ASP A 22 29.72 4.81 19.03
C ASP A 22 28.70 5.21 20.11
N PRO A 23 29.14 5.43 21.37
CA PRO A 23 28.25 5.76 22.48
C PRO A 23 27.56 7.12 22.34
N LYS A 24 27.99 7.96 21.39
CA LYS A 24 27.31 9.23 21.06
C LYS A 24 25.96 9.04 20.38
N TRP A 25 25.65 7.84 19.88
CA TRP A 25 24.31 7.54 19.39
C TRP A 25 23.37 7.27 20.56
N GLN A 26 22.42 8.19 20.75
CA GLN A 26 21.39 8.05 21.77
C GLN A 26 20.07 7.68 21.12
N GLN A 27 19.44 6.61 21.60
CA GLN A 27 18.11 6.25 21.15
C GLN A 27 17.13 7.34 21.53
N THR A 28 16.41 7.88 20.55
CA THR A 28 15.38 8.88 20.79
C THR A 28 14.00 8.23 20.75
N TYR A 29 13.23 8.42 21.83
CA TYR A 29 11.84 7.96 21.96
C TYR A 29 10.84 9.00 21.46
N GLU A 30 11.30 9.99 20.70
CA GLU A 30 10.45 11.09 20.26
C GLU A 30 9.22 10.60 19.47
N PHE A 31 9.20 9.32 19.06
CA PHE A 31 8.24 8.79 18.12
C PHE A 31 7.79 7.35 18.44
N PRO A 32 6.53 7.14 18.88
CA PRO A 32 5.94 5.81 18.92
C PRO A 32 5.58 5.37 17.49
N ILE A 33 6.59 4.91 16.75
CA ILE A 33 6.37 4.15 15.52
C ILE A 33 6.11 2.70 15.96
N PRO A 34 5.17 1.95 15.35
CA PRO A 34 5.01 0.52 15.63
C PRO A 34 6.37 -0.19 15.58
N ASN A 35 6.55 -1.19 16.46
CA ASN A 35 7.75 -1.95 16.91
C ASN A 35 8.89 -2.30 15.91
N TYR A 36 8.89 -1.79 14.70
CA TYR A 36 9.78 -2.13 13.60
C TYR A 36 10.82 -1.06 13.26
N VAL A 37 10.80 0.09 13.97
CA VAL A 37 11.72 1.20 13.71
C VAL A 37 12.27 1.76 15.03
N THR A 38 13.59 1.96 15.10
CA THR A 38 14.27 2.63 16.22
C THR A 38 15.03 3.83 15.69
N ASN A 39 14.90 4.97 16.35
CA ASN A 39 15.56 6.21 15.96
C ASN A 39 16.72 6.52 16.92
N TYR A 40 17.82 7.04 16.38
CA TYR A 40 18.98 7.46 17.15
C TYR A 40 19.43 8.85 16.68
N ALA A 41 19.74 9.73 17.63
CA ALA A 41 20.40 11.00 17.35
C ALA A 41 21.87 10.92 17.76
N HIS A 42 22.74 11.57 17.00
CA HIS A 42 24.16 11.72 17.32
C HIS A 42 24.44 13.13 17.83
N ASP A 43 25.44 13.29 18.69
CA ASP A 43 25.86 14.59 19.24
C ASP A 43 26.30 15.59 18.15
N ASP A 44 26.81 15.09 17.02
CA ASP A 44 27.19 15.92 15.86
C ASP A 44 25.97 16.40 15.04
N GLY A 45 24.76 16.09 15.49
CA GLY A 45 23.51 16.52 14.87
C GLY A 45 23.04 15.63 13.73
N GLU A 46 23.53 14.40 13.59
CA GLU A 46 23.01 13.42 12.63
C GLU A 46 21.81 12.65 13.21
N MET A 47 20.98 12.07 12.33
CA MET A 47 19.83 11.24 12.72
C MET A 47 19.84 9.92 11.97
N LEU A 48 19.72 8.81 12.70
CA LEU A 48 19.76 7.46 12.18
C LEU A 48 18.45 6.74 12.46
N ILE A 49 17.87 6.17 11.40
CA ILE A 49 16.69 5.30 11.51
C ILE A 49 17.15 3.87 11.27
N ARG A 50 16.90 2.98 12.25
CA ARG A 50 17.12 1.54 12.17
C ARG A 50 15.80 0.83 11.90
N PHE A 51 15.79 -0.05 10.90
CA PHE A 51 14.67 -0.93 10.59
C PHE A 51 14.82 -2.31 11.24
N ALA A 52 13.71 -3.04 11.33
CA ALA A 52 13.65 -4.38 11.91
C ALA A 52 14.55 -5.42 11.21
N ASP A 53 14.81 -5.25 9.90
CA ASP A 53 15.71 -6.12 9.13
C ASP A 53 17.21 -5.86 9.45
N GLY A 54 17.50 -4.84 10.25
CA GLY A 54 18.84 -4.42 10.63
C GLY A 54 19.50 -3.48 9.64
N THR A 55 18.81 -3.01 8.60
CA THR A 55 19.28 -1.91 7.75
C THR A 55 18.86 -0.56 8.33
N GLY A 56 19.31 0.55 7.73
CA GLY A 56 18.92 1.87 8.19
C GLY A 56 19.07 2.98 7.16
N VAL A 57 18.68 4.18 7.57
CA VAL A 57 18.87 5.43 6.82
C VAL A 57 19.52 6.45 7.73
N LEU A 58 20.65 7.01 7.28
CA LEU A 58 21.32 8.11 7.94
C LEU A 58 20.92 9.44 7.27
N TYR A 59 20.46 10.38 8.07
CA TYR A 59 20.21 11.77 7.72
C TYR A 59 21.33 12.63 8.27
N THR A 60 21.83 13.57 7.45
CA THR A 60 22.98 14.42 7.82
C THR A 60 22.64 15.53 8.81
N SER A 61 21.35 15.75 9.11
CA SER A 61 20.88 16.80 10.01
C SER A 61 19.60 16.33 10.72
N HIS A 62 19.67 16.26 12.04
CA HIS A 62 18.57 15.95 12.94
C HIS A 62 17.52 17.06 12.89
N ALA A 63 17.94 18.32 12.89
CA ALA A 63 17.03 19.46 12.77
C ALA A 63 16.24 19.46 11.45
N ASP A 64 16.90 19.13 10.33
CA ASP A 64 16.23 19.04 9.03
C ASP A 64 15.26 17.86 9.01
N PHE A 65 15.64 16.73 9.59
CA PHE A 65 14.76 15.57 9.75
C PHE A 65 13.51 15.92 10.56
N LEU A 66 13.66 16.59 11.71
CA LEU A 66 12.53 17.02 12.54
C LEU A 66 11.62 18.00 11.81
N THR A 67 12.19 18.95 11.08
CA THR A 67 11.42 19.92 10.27
C THR A 67 10.62 19.22 9.17
N TRP A 68 11.27 18.35 8.39
CA TRP A 68 10.61 17.57 7.35
C TRP A 68 9.53 16.64 7.92
N ARG A 69 9.80 16.02 9.06
CA ARG A 69 8.84 15.17 9.75
C ARG A 69 7.65 15.95 10.28
N ALA A 70 7.86 17.09 10.94
CA ALA A 70 6.78 17.96 11.40
C ALA A 70 5.90 18.36 10.22
N TYR A 71 6.50 18.66 9.07
CA TYR A 71 5.75 18.87 7.83
C TYR A 71 4.95 17.64 7.40
N LEU A 72 5.54 16.43 7.39
CA LEU A 72 4.78 15.21 7.11
C LEU A 72 3.61 15.00 8.09
N GLU A 73 3.80 15.27 9.38
CA GLU A 73 2.71 15.21 10.37
C GLU A 73 1.66 16.27 10.11
N THR A 74 2.04 17.50 9.70
CA THR A 74 1.04 18.48 9.26
C THR A 74 0.27 17.98 8.06
N LEU A 75 0.92 17.36 7.06
CA LEU A 75 0.24 16.78 5.90
C LEU A 75 -0.72 15.65 6.32
N ARG A 76 -0.29 14.77 7.23
CA ARG A 76 -1.13 13.71 7.81
C ARG A 76 -2.33 14.29 8.55
N ASN A 77 -2.14 15.40 9.26
CA ASN A 77 -3.17 16.02 10.11
C ASN A 77 -4.09 16.98 9.35
N THR A 78 -3.67 17.54 8.21
CA THR A 78 -4.47 18.49 7.42
C THR A 78 -5.61 17.84 6.64
N GLN A 79 -5.63 16.50 6.56
CA GLN A 79 -6.77 15.59 6.33
C GLN A 79 -6.19 14.33 5.67
N PRO A 80 -6.18 13.15 6.32
CA PRO A 80 -5.81 11.92 5.65
C PRO A 80 -6.82 11.65 4.53
N GLN A 81 -6.50 12.04 3.30
CA GLN A 81 -7.36 11.77 2.16
C GLN A 81 -7.33 10.29 1.84
N HIS A 82 -8.50 9.75 1.51
CA HIS A 82 -8.57 8.39 1.01
C HIS A 82 -7.75 8.30 -0.29
N VAL A 83 -6.98 7.23 -0.51
CA VAL A 83 -6.09 7.15 -1.69
C VAL A 83 -6.84 7.18 -3.02
N LEU A 84 -8.12 6.82 -3.01
CA LEU A 84 -9.02 6.90 -4.16
C LEU A 84 -9.65 8.27 -4.37
N THR A 85 -9.47 9.23 -3.45
CA THR A 85 -10.00 10.58 -3.60
C THR A 85 -9.46 11.19 -4.89
N GLY A 86 -10.37 11.51 -5.81
CA GLY A 86 -10.06 12.02 -7.15
C GLY A 86 -9.64 10.95 -8.17
N LEU A 87 -9.31 9.71 -7.78
CA LEU A 87 -8.89 8.66 -8.71
C LEU A 87 -10.03 7.81 -9.28
N LEU A 88 -11.19 7.75 -8.60
CA LEU A 88 -12.39 7.06 -9.08
C LEU A 88 -13.54 8.06 -9.28
N PRO A 89 -13.56 8.82 -10.39
CA PRO A 89 -14.58 9.85 -10.62
C PRO A 89 -16.00 9.29 -10.76
N GLN A 90 -16.16 7.98 -11.04
CA GLN A 90 -17.46 7.33 -11.13
C GLN A 90 -18.15 7.17 -9.77
N GLY A 91 -17.41 7.24 -8.65
CA GLY A 91 -17.98 7.10 -7.31
C GLY A 91 -18.76 5.79 -7.13
N GLU A 92 -19.98 5.88 -6.57
CA GLU A 92 -20.86 4.73 -6.33
C GLU A 92 -21.33 4.01 -7.60
N HIS A 93 -21.25 4.67 -8.75
CA HIS A 93 -21.68 4.11 -10.05
C HIS A 93 -20.53 3.42 -10.80
N PHE A 94 -19.36 3.25 -10.17
CA PHE A 94 -18.20 2.64 -10.82
C PHE A 94 -18.51 1.30 -11.53
N ILE A 95 -19.32 0.45 -10.89
CA ILE A 95 -19.69 -0.88 -11.43
C ILE A 95 -20.41 -0.76 -12.77
N ASP A 96 -21.33 0.19 -12.90
CA ASP A 96 -22.14 0.41 -14.12
C ASP A 96 -21.28 0.83 -15.32
N HIS A 97 -20.08 1.36 -15.03
CA HIS A 97 -19.13 1.83 -16.04
C HIS A 97 -18.06 0.80 -16.42
N ILE A 98 -18.02 -0.37 -15.77
CA ILE A 98 -16.96 -1.36 -16.01
C ILE A 98 -16.84 -1.76 -17.49
N PRO A 99 -17.93 -2.08 -18.23
CA PRO A 99 -17.81 -2.44 -19.64
C PRO A 99 -17.13 -1.36 -20.47
N GLN A 100 -17.54 -0.10 -20.31
CA GLN A 100 -16.97 1.03 -21.05
C GLN A 100 -15.54 1.35 -20.60
N LEU A 101 -15.20 1.13 -19.34
CA LEU A 101 -13.84 1.28 -18.83
C LEU A 101 -12.88 0.26 -19.47
N LEU A 102 -13.32 -0.98 -19.67
CA LEU A 102 -12.54 -2.01 -20.36
C LEU A 102 -12.37 -1.67 -21.85
N ASP A 103 -13.44 -1.20 -22.52
CA ASP A 103 -13.37 -0.77 -23.92
C ASP A 103 -12.37 0.37 -24.11
N ARG A 104 -12.44 1.39 -23.24
CA ARG A 104 -11.50 2.52 -23.24
C ARG A 104 -10.07 2.09 -22.93
N LEU A 105 -9.88 1.10 -22.06
CA LEU A 105 -8.53 0.58 -21.80
C LEU A 105 -7.96 -0.11 -23.03
N ALA A 106 -8.74 -0.98 -23.67
CA ALA A 106 -8.34 -1.69 -24.88
C ALA A 106 -7.88 -0.71 -25.96
N GLU A 107 -8.67 0.34 -26.23
CA GLU A 107 -8.30 1.42 -27.15
C GLU A 107 -7.03 2.15 -26.72
N LYS A 108 -6.98 2.62 -25.46
CA LYS A 108 -5.89 3.46 -24.93
C LYS A 108 -4.56 2.72 -24.86
N PHE A 109 -4.59 1.43 -24.55
CA PHE A 109 -3.41 0.58 -24.42
C PHE A 109 -3.10 -0.17 -25.72
N LYS A 110 -3.97 -0.07 -26.74
CA LYS A 110 -3.89 -0.79 -28.01
C LYS A 110 -3.80 -2.31 -27.80
N ILE A 111 -4.62 -2.81 -26.87
CA ILE A 111 -4.76 -4.24 -26.56
C ILE A 111 -6.09 -4.69 -27.18
N PRO A 112 -6.17 -5.87 -27.83
CA PRO A 112 -7.44 -6.40 -28.31
C PRO A 112 -8.46 -6.51 -27.16
N ARG A 113 -9.70 -6.09 -27.40
CA ARG A 113 -10.72 -6.02 -26.33
C ARG A 113 -11.02 -7.40 -25.74
N GLU A 114 -11.01 -8.41 -26.59
CA GLU A 114 -11.15 -9.83 -26.27
C GLU A 114 -10.03 -10.37 -25.38
N ALA A 115 -8.86 -9.74 -25.35
CA ALA A 115 -7.79 -10.11 -24.44
C ALA A 115 -8.05 -9.60 -23.00
N LEU A 116 -9.02 -8.70 -22.79
CA LEU A 116 -9.46 -8.26 -21.47
C LEU A 116 -10.64 -9.11 -20.97
N ASP A 117 -10.47 -10.43 -21.00
CA ASP A 117 -11.46 -11.47 -20.65
C ASP A 117 -11.31 -11.99 -19.20
N GLY A 118 -10.38 -11.42 -18.43
CA GLY A 118 -10.05 -11.89 -17.09
C GLY A 118 -9.06 -13.06 -17.06
N SER A 119 -8.43 -13.41 -18.18
CA SER A 119 -7.30 -14.35 -18.23
C SER A 119 -6.01 -13.77 -17.65
N ILE A 120 -5.05 -14.63 -17.32
CA ILE A 120 -3.71 -14.24 -16.89
C ILE A 120 -2.94 -13.58 -18.05
N GLU A 121 -3.12 -14.10 -19.26
CA GLU A 121 -2.54 -13.58 -20.49
C GLU A 121 -2.97 -12.13 -20.73
N GLY A 122 -4.26 -11.83 -20.56
CA GLY A 122 -4.78 -10.47 -20.61
C GLY A 122 -4.11 -9.52 -19.62
N LEU A 123 -3.96 -9.96 -18.36
CA LEU A 123 -3.26 -9.18 -17.33
C LEU A 123 -1.79 -8.93 -17.69
N ARG A 124 -1.09 -9.91 -18.26
CA ARG A 124 0.31 -9.75 -18.69
C ARG A 124 0.47 -8.68 -19.76
N LEU A 125 -0.47 -8.60 -20.71
CA LEU A 125 -0.46 -7.54 -21.74
C LEU A 125 -0.64 -6.16 -21.11
N VAL A 126 -1.54 -6.02 -20.15
CA VAL A 126 -1.75 -4.76 -19.43
C VAL A 126 -0.51 -4.36 -18.63
N ASP A 127 0.10 -5.31 -17.90
CA ASP A 127 1.34 -5.07 -17.14
C ASP A 127 2.50 -4.61 -18.04
N GLU A 128 2.67 -5.23 -19.21
CA GLU A 128 3.71 -4.83 -20.16
C GLU A 128 3.55 -3.37 -20.61
N VAL A 129 2.30 -2.94 -20.87
CA VAL A 129 2.01 -1.56 -21.25
C VAL A 129 2.24 -0.59 -20.09
N ILE A 130 1.85 -0.95 -18.87
CA ILE A 130 2.12 -0.15 -17.65
C ILE A 130 3.63 0.07 -17.48
N ARG A 131 4.42 -1.01 -17.60
CA ARG A 131 5.88 -0.96 -17.48
C ARG A 131 6.51 -0.04 -18.52
N LYS A 132 6.05 -0.09 -19.78
CA LYS A 132 6.51 0.79 -20.87
C LYS A 132 6.12 2.24 -20.65
N ARG A 133 4.90 2.51 -20.15
CA ARG A 133 4.38 3.87 -19.92
C ARG A 133 5.01 4.53 -18.69
N GLY A 134 5.32 3.72 -17.68
CA GLY A 134 5.76 4.13 -16.35
C GLY A 134 4.60 4.15 -15.35
N LYS A 135 4.74 3.36 -14.29
CA LYS A 135 3.75 3.13 -13.20
C LYS A 135 3.01 4.39 -12.74
N LYS A 136 3.75 5.42 -12.32
CA LYS A 136 3.16 6.68 -11.81
C LYS A 136 2.28 7.41 -12.82
N LYS A 137 2.53 7.24 -14.13
CA LYS A 137 1.69 7.85 -15.18
C LYS A 137 0.35 7.13 -15.36
N CYS A 138 0.15 5.99 -14.69
CA CYS A 138 -1.12 5.27 -14.65
C CYS A 138 -1.97 5.62 -13.42
N LEU A 139 -1.40 6.33 -12.42
CA LEU A 139 -2.13 6.87 -11.27
C LEU A 139 -2.82 8.18 -11.62
N THR A 140 -3.71 8.13 -12.62
CA THR A 140 -4.52 9.29 -13.02
C THR A 140 -6.00 8.92 -13.08
N PRO A 141 -6.93 9.88 -12.90
CA PRO A 141 -8.37 9.61 -12.94
C PRO A 141 -8.85 9.03 -14.28
N GLU A 142 -8.06 9.17 -15.35
CA GLU A 142 -8.37 8.69 -16.71
C GLU A 142 -7.77 7.31 -17.02
N ILE A 143 -6.97 6.71 -16.14
CA ILE A 143 -6.35 5.39 -16.37
C ILE A 143 -6.62 4.47 -15.20
N PHE A 144 -6.48 4.98 -13.98
CA PHE A 144 -6.62 4.19 -12.78
C PHE A 144 -7.97 3.44 -12.69
N PRO A 145 -9.14 4.05 -12.95
CA PRO A 145 -10.41 3.33 -12.95
C PRO A 145 -10.45 2.14 -13.93
N MET A 146 -9.81 2.30 -15.09
CA MET A 146 -9.75 1.25 -16.12
C MET A 146 -8.92 0.06 -15.67
N LEU A 147 -7.81 0.34 -14.97
CA LEU A 147 -6.96 -0.70 -14.40
C LEU A 147 -7.64 -1.41 -13.22
N VAL A 148 -8.37 -0.67 -12.38
CA VAL A 148 -9.19 -1.26 -11.30
C VAL A 148 -10.27 -2.18 -11.89
N ALA A 149 -10.91 -1.78 -12.99
CA ALA A 149 -11.90 -2.60 -13.68
C ALA A 149 -11.30 -3.93 -14.19
N VAL A 150 -10.13 -3.89 -14.83
CA VAL A 150 -9.42 -5.10 -15.28
C VAL A 150 -9.05 -6.01 -14.10
N ALA A 151 -8.43 -5.46 -13.06
CA ALA A 151 -8.00 -6.23 -11.90
C ALA A 151 -9.20 -6.91 -11.20
N GLY A 152 -10.30 -6.18 -11.04
CA GLY A 152 -11.47 -6.74 -10.39
C GLY A 152 -12.29 -7.68 -11.28
N GLU A 153 -12.35 -7.49 -12.60
CA GLU A 153 -12.95 -8.50 -13.49
C GLU A 153 -12.16 -9.82 -13.47
N HIS A 154 -10.83 -9.75 -13.42
CA HIS A 154 -10.01 -10.92 -13.20
C HIS A 154 -10.34 -11.60 -11.86
N MET A 155 -10.35 -10.85 -10.74
CA MET A 155 -10.72 -11.39 -9.43
C MET A 155 -12.12 -12.01 -9.46
N ARG A 156 -13.10 -11.32 -10.05
CA ARG A 156 -14.49 -11.76 -10.16
C ARG A 156 -14.60 -13.09 -10.91
N ALA A 157 -13.91 -13.21 -12.05
CA ALA A 157 -13.88 -14.43 -12.85
C ALA A 157 -13.24 -15.60 -12.09
N GLN A 158 -12.09 -15.36 -11.43
CA GLN A 158 -11.36 -16.41 -10.72
C GLN A 158 -12.08 -16.95 -9.47
N THR A 159 -12.88 -16.11 -8.80
CA THR A 159 -13.55 -16.51 -7.55
C THR A 159 -15.05 -16.75 -7.70
N ASN A 160 -15.59 -16.65 -8.92
CA ASN A 160 -17.04 -16.56 -9.15
C ASN A 160 -17.68 -15.49 -8.24
N GLY A 161 -17.03 -14.33 -8.16
CA GLY A 161 -17.43 -13.23 -7.29
C GLY A 161 -18.49 -12.33 -7.90
N ARG A 162 -18.94 -11.37 -7.08
CA ARG A 162 -19.75 -10.23 -7.50
C ARG A 162 -19.08 -8.92 -7.11
N TRP A 163 -19.34 -7.86 -7.87
CA TRP A 163 -18.95 -6.52 -7.47
C TRP A 163 -19.87 -5.98 -6.37
N GLU A 164 -19.30 -5.16 -5.49
CA GLU A 164 -20.02 -4.38 -4.50
C GLU A 164 -19.30 -3.05 -4.29
N MET A 165 -20.03 -1.94 -4.31
CA MET A 165 -19.50 -0.64 -3.90
C MET A 165 -19.71 -0.47 -2.41
N ARG A 166 -18.66 -0.06 -1.69
CA ARG A 166 -18.74 0.25 -0.26
C ARG A 166 -18.29 1.67 -0.01
N PRO A 167 -18.93 2.39 0.93
CA PRO A 167 -18.34 3.63 1.42
C PRO A 167 -17.01 3.27 2.09
N GLY A 168 -15.92 3.83 1.59
CA GLY A 168 -14.65 3.78 2.26
C GLY A 168 -14.77 4.43 3.63
N ARG A 169 -13.91 4.03 4.57
CA ARG A 169 -13.84 4.75 5.85
C ARG A 169 -13.48 6.20 5.51
N THR A 170 -14.39 7.12 5.79
CA THR A 170 -14.19 8.54 5.52
C THR A 170 -12.84 8.96 6.03
N ALA A 171 -12.16 9.80 5.25
CA ALA A 171 -11.02 10.57 5.72
C ALA A 171 -11.40 11.12 7.11
N LEU A 172 -10.65 10.72 8.14
CA LEU A 172 -10.82 11.20 9.52
C LEU A 172 -10.75 12.73 9.50
N GLY A 173 -11.89 13.41 9.35
CA GLY A 173 -11.91 14.87 9.20
C GLY A 173 -13.15 15.47 8.54
N ASP A 174 -13.75 14.82 7.54
CA ASP A 174 -14.95 15.35 6.88
C ASP A 174 -15.99 14.25 6.58
N PRO A 175 -17.12 14.18 7.32
CA PRO A 175 -18.16 13.19 7.11
C PRO A 175 -18.97 13.42 5.82
N THR A 176 -18.79 14.56 5.15
CA THR A 176 -19.50 14.88 3.90
C THR A 176 -18.82 14.31 2.66
N ILE A 177 -17.53 13.97 2.74
CA ILE A 177 -16.77 13.41 1.63
C ILE A 177 -16.81 11.87 1.72
N VAL A 178 -17.77 11.26 1.03
CA VAL A 178 -17.83 9.80 0.88
C VAL A 178 -16.98 9.38 -0.30
N THR A 179 -15.87 8.68 -0.02
CA THR A 179 -15.11 7.99 -1.09
C THR A 179 -15.67 6.59 -1.24
N TRP A 180 -16.02 6.20 -2.46
CA TRP A 180 -16.54 4.86 -2.74
C TRP A 180 -15.41 3.92 -3.17
N GLU A 181 -15.40 2.74 -2.57
CA GLU A 181 -14.42 1.70 -2.83
C GLU A 181 -15.09 0.53 -3.58
N PRO A 182 -14.53 0.09 -4.71
CA PRO A 182 -15.01 -1.10 -5.39
C PRO A 182 -14.42 -2.35 -4.75
N TRP A 183 -15.26 -3.35 -4.48
CA TRP A 183 -14.90 -4.63 -3.87
C TRP A 183 -15.43 -5.80 -4.71
N VAL A 184 -14.70 -6.91 -4.71
CA VAL A 184 -15.17 -8.20 -5.23
C VAL A 184 -15.45 -9.13 -4.05
N ILE A 185 -16.65 -9.71 -4.01
CA ILE A 185 -17.08 -10.61 -2.94
C ILE A 185 -17.40 -11.96 -3.54
N ASP A 186 -16.74 -12.99 -3.03
CA ASP A 186 -16.95 -14.35 -3.49
C ASP A 186 -18.14 -15.05 -2.79
N PRO A 187 -18.50 -16.29 -3.19
CA PRO A 187 -19.58 -17.03 -2.57
C PRO A 187 -19.36 -17.34 -1.08
N GLN A 188 -18.11 -17.37 -0.62
CA GLN A 188 -17.75 -17.57 0.80
C GLN A 188 -17.74 -16.26 1.61
N GLN A 189 -18.20 -15.14 1.02
CA GLN A 189 -18.16 -13.81 1.62
C GLN A 189 -16.74 -13.31 1.94
N ARG A 190 -15.72 -13.84 1.27
CA ARG A 190 -14.37 -13.25 1.31
C ARG A 190 -14.39 -11.98 0.46
N VAL A 191 -13.75 -10.94 0.98
CA VAL A 191 -13.73 -9.61 0.38
C VAL A 191 -12.36 -9.37 -0.24
N MET A 192 -12.35 -8.94 -1.49
CA MET A 192 -11.13 -8.63 -2.24
C MET A 192 -11.21 -7.20 -2.74
N ASN A 193 -10.08 -6.50 -2.61
CA ASN A 193 -9.96 -5.10 -2.97
C ASN A 193 -9.07 -4.99 -4.22
N PRO A 194 -9.65 -4.80 -5.41
CA PRO A 194 -8.89 -4.71 -6.66
C PRO A 194 -8.06 -3.42 -6.79
N TRP A 195 -8.35 -2.38 -6.01
CA TRP A 195 -7.69 -1.10 -6.14
C TRP A 195 -6.46 -0.94 -5.24
N LEU A 196 -6.44 -1.56 -4.06
CA LEU A 196 -5.38 -1.35 -3.07
C LEU A 196 -4.02 -1.84 -3.57
N TRP A 197 -3.94 -3.11 -3.96
CA TRP A 197 -2.70 -3.69 -4.49
C TRP A 197 -2.22 -3.00 -5.76
N LEU A 198 -3.16 -2.59 -6.60
CA LEU A 198 -2.87 -1.84 -7.81
C LEU A 198 -2.31 -0.46 -7.49
N TYR A 199 -2.91 0.26 -6.53
CA TYR A 199 -2.43 1.56 -6.09
C TYR A 199 -1.01 1.45 -5.54
N ASP A 200 -0.78 0.52 -4.62
CA ASP A 200 0.53 0.30 -3.99
C ASP A 200 1.58 -0.02 -5.06
N ASP A 201 1.30 -0.94 -5.99
CA ASP A 201 2.24 -1.30 -7.05
C ASP A 201 2.56 -0.11 -7.99
N LEU A 202 1.56 0.72 -8.30
CA LEU A 202 1.76 1.88 -9.16
C LEU A 202 2.45 3.06 -8.44
N TYR A 203 2.27 3.17 -7.13
CA TYR A 203 2.79 4.28 -6.31
C TYR A 203 4.21 4.00 -5.81
N GLU A 204 4.47 2.78 -5.35
CA GLU A 204 5.74 2.41 -4.73
C GLU A 204 6.88 2.23 -5.76
N PRO A 205 8.06 2.82 -5.50
CA PRO A 205 9.23 2.64 -6.35
C PRO A 205 9.86 1.25 -6.12
N GLY A 206 9.58 0.28 -7.00
CA GLY A 206 10.21 -1.04 -7.00
C GLY A 206 9.80 -1.92 -8.20
N PRO A 207 10.58 -2.97 -8.55
CA PRO A 207 10.17 -3.97 -9.53
C PRO A 207 8.90 -4.67 -9.02
N ALA A 208 7.82 -4.61 -9.80
CA ALA A 208 6.53 -5.19 -9.45
C ALA A 208 6.57 -6.72 -9.44
N ALA A 209 5.92 -7.32 -8.46
CA ALA A 209 5.19 -8.56 -8.63
C ALA A 209 3.76 -8.26 -8.14
N ILE A 210 2.73 -8.61 -8.93
CA ILE A 210 1.36 -8.60 -8.43
C ILE A 210 1.29 -9.69 -7.35
N SER A 211 1.47 -9.30 -6.08
CA SER A 211 1.27 -10.19 -4.94
C SER A 211 -0.12 -9.96 -4.38
N GLY A 212 -0.99 -10.97 -4.48
CA GLY A 212 -2.25 -10.96 -3.74
C GLY A 212 -2.00 -11.32 -2.28
N SER A 213 -2.63 -10.62 -1.34
CA SER A 213 -2.81 -11.14 0.01
C SER A 213 -4.26 -11.58 0.20
N VAL A 214 -4.45 -12.74 0.84
CA VAL A 214 -5.75 -13.21 1.30
C VAL A 214 -5.82 -12.91 2.79
N SER A 215 -6.64 -11.94 3.18
CA SER A 215 -6.99 -11.74 4.59
C SER A 215 -8.09 -12.73 4.98
N VAL A 216 -7.72 -13.83 5.63
CA VAL A 216 -8.70 -14.77 6.20
C VAL A 216 -9.01 -14.35 7.63
N ARG A 217 -10.27 -14.01 7.91
CA ARG A 217 -10.75 -13.93 9.30
C ARG A 217 -10.98 -15.35 9.80
N ILE A 218 -10.00 -15.91 10.49
CA ILE A 218 -10.17 -17.19 11.19
C ILE A 218 -11.01 -16.92 12.45
N SER A 219 -12.33 -17.08 12.34
CA SER A 219 -13.18 -17.22 13.52
C SER A 219 -12.93 -18.61 14.11
N THR A 220 -11.90 -18.77 14.94
CA THR A 220 -11.78 -19.95 15.79
C THR A 220 -13.02 -20.02 16.66
N ARG A 221 -13.72 -21.17 16.70
CA ARG A 221 -14.72 -21.43 17.76
C ARG A 221 -14.08 -21.01 19.08
N ARG A 222 -14.70 -20.08 19.81
CA ARG A 222 -14.32 -19.76 21.18
C ARG A 222 -14.44 -21.05 21.98
N VAL A 223 -13.31 -21.69 22.25
CA VAL A 223 -13.17 -22.48 23.48
C VAL A 223 -12.95 -21.42 24.54
N GLU A 224 -13.91 -21.25 25.46
CA GLU A 224 -13.70 -20.36 26.59
C GLU A 224 -12.45 -20.83 27.34
N PRO A 225 -11.43 -19.98 27.50
CA PRO A 225 -10.30 -20.35 28.33
C PRO A 225 -10.77 -20.44 29.79
N PRO A 226 -10.22 -21.38 30.58
CA PRO A 226 -10.46 -21.37 32.02
C PRO A 226 -10.05 -20.01 32.61
N PRO A 227 -10.75 -19.52 33.67
CA PRO A 227 -10.74 -18.12 34.12
C PRO A 227 -9.41 -17.58 34.66
N SER A 228 -8.30 -18.28 34.49
CA SER A 228 -6.98 -17.92 35.03
C SER A 228 -5.93 -17.53 33.99
N GLN A 229 -6.27 -17.40 32.69
CA GLN A 229 -5.28 -17.05 31.66
C GLN A 229 -5.66 -15.78 30.89
N GLN A 230 -4.76 -14.79 30.93
CA GLN A 230 -4.86 -13.58 30.11
C GLN A 230 -4.74 -13.95 28.62
N PRO A 231 -5.47 -13.24 27.73
CA PRO A 231 -5.46 -13.54 26.30
C PRO A 231 -4.08 -13.31 25.69
N ILE A 232 -3.53 -14.34 25.05
CA ILE A 232 -2.32 -14.25 24.24
C ILE A 232 -2.71 -13.84 22.83
N ALA A 233 -2.27 -12.67 22.38
CA ALA A 233 -2.35 -12.30 20.98
C ALA A 233 -1.28 -13.09 20.20
N VAL A 234 -1.71 -13.94 19.27
CA VAL A 234 -0.79 -14.67 18.39
C VAL A 234 -0.82 -14.04 17.01
N THR A 235 0.30 -13.43 16.60
CA THR A 235 0.54 -12.99 15.23
C THR A 235 1.29 -14.08 14.48
N VAL A 236 0.66 -14.64 13.44
CA VAL A 236 1.32 -15.61 12.55
C VAL A 236 1.86 -14.86 11.33
N VAL A 237 3.18 -14.81 11.19
CA VAL A 237 3.86 -14.29 9.99
C VAL A 237 4.27 -15.46 9.11
N MET A 238 3.61 -15.63 7.97
CA MET A 238 4.04 -16.61 6.98
C MET A 238 5.07 -15.96 6.04
N LYS A 239 6.32 -16.44 6.09
CA LYS A 239 7.34 -16.09 5.10
C LYS A 239 7.13 -16.95 3.85
N GLY A 240 6.81 -16.31 2.72
CA GLY A 240 6.86 -16.96 1.42
C GLY A 240 8.28 -17.43 1.12
N LYS A 241 8.44 -18.68 0.68
CA LYS A 241 9.69 -19.16 0.09
C LYS A 241 9.93 -18.39 -1.23
N PRO A 242 11.15 -17.92 -1.51
CA PRO A 242 11.48 -17.42 -2.83
C PRO A 242 11.31 -18.52 -3.87
N LEU A 243 10.79 -18.16 -5.05
CA LEU A 243 10.76 -19.01 -6.22
C LEU A 243 12.22 -19.25 -6.65
N GLU A 244 12.63 -20.51 -6.63
CA GLU A 244 13.90 -20.93 -7.24
C GLU A 244 13.77 -20.75 -8.75
N SER A 245 14.65 -19.92 -9.31
CA SER A 245 14.83 -19.68 -10.75
C SER A 245 15.58 -20.82 -11.41
#